data_AF-A0A0Q8WSV6-F1
#
_entry.id   AF-A0A0Q8WSV6-F1
#
_cell.length_a   1.000
_cell.length_b   1.000
_cell.length_c   1.000
_cell.angle_alpha   90.00
_cell.angle_beta   90.00
_cell.angle_gamma   90.00
#
_symmetry.space_group_name_H-M   'P 1'
#
loop_
_entity.id
_entity.type
_entity.pdbx_description
1 polymer ?
#
loop_
_entity_poly.entity_id
_entity_poly.type
_entity_poly.pdbx_seq_one_letter_code
_entity_poly.pdbx_strand_id
1 'polypeptide(L)'
;MISGTDPVVRLRPISLRDARAWRSARRRNALWLARWDATAPPGADARPMSFRALVKRLRKSARQGTTYPFVVEVDGRFAGQVSVNNIVRGSAQFASVGYWIDQEFAGRGVIPRAVAMVIDHCFFTAGLHRIEICIRPENTNSLRVVEKLEIREIGYAPLFLHIDGEWRDHRIFAVTREEAPRGVLVRLDAPATG
;
A
#
# COMPACT_ATOMS: atom_id res chain seq x y z
N MET A 1 -7.05 -0.19 -32.51
CA MET A 1 -8.01 0.79 -31.96
C MET A 1 -7.54 1.17 -30.57
N ILE A 2 -6.83 2.30 -30.43
CA ILE A 2 -6.40 2.82 -29.13
C ILE A 2 -7.55 3.71 -28.63
N SER A 3 -8.43 3.12 -27.84
CA SER A 3 -9.59 3.80 -27.26
C SER A 3 -9.20 4.39 -25.91
N GLY A 4 -9.02 5.73 -25.87
CA GLY A 4 -9.06 6.54 -24.65
C GLY A 4 -7.78 6.52 -23.81
N THR A 5 -7.33 7.68 -23.36
CA THR A 5 -6.18 7.86 -22.46
C THR A 5 -6.26 6.91 -21.26
N ASP A 6 -5.18 6.18 -20.99
CA ASP A 6 -5.06 5.37 -19.78
C ASP A 6 -5.38 6.21 -18.53
N PRO A 7 -6.10 5.64 -17.55
CA PRO A 7 -6.50 6.37 -16.35
C PRO A 7 -5.28 6.93 -15.60
N VAL A 8 -5.33 8.20 -15.25
CA VAL A 8 -4.22 8.88 -14.57
C VAL A 8 -4.25 8.52 -13.09
N VAL A 9 -3.24 7.74 -12.67
CA VAL A 9 -3.02 7.43 -11.25
C VAL A 9 -2.17 8.52 -10.60
N ARG A 10 -2.68 9.12 -9.53
CA ARG A 10 -1.96 10.12 -8.72
C ARG A 10 -1.86 9.67 -7.27
N LEU A 11 -0.70 9.96 -6.66
CA LEU A 11 -0.48 9.82 -5.23
C LEU A 11 -0.35 11.19 -4.58
N ARG A 12 -0.94 11.33 -3.40
CA ARG A 12 -0.75 12.52 -2.55
C ARG A 12 -0.93 12.19 -1.07
N PRO A 13 -0.37 12.99 -0.14
CA PRO A 13 -0.63 12.80 1.27
C PRO A 13 -2.12 12.87 1.62
N ILE A 14 -2.55 12.05 2.58
CA ILE A 14 -3.90 12.14 3.14
C ILE A 14 -4.15 13.49 3.81
N SER A 15 -5.37 13.99 3.65
CA SER A 15 -5.81 15.27 4.17
C SER A 15 -7.17 15.20 4.83
N LEU A 16 -7.53 16.24 5.57
CA LEU A 16 -8.87 16.35 6.18
C LEU A 16 -9.99 16.46 5.13
N ARG A 17 -9.68 16.89 3.90
CA ARG A 17 -10.65 17.03 2.81
C ARG A 17 -11.12 15.66 2.29
N ASP A 18 -10.34 14.61 2.54
CA ASP A 18 -10.65 13.24 2.10
C ASP A 18 -11.76 12.58 2.90
N ALA A 19 -12.22 13.20 3.99
CA ALA A 19 -13.11 12.58 4.97
C ALA A 19 -14.40 12.00 4.38
N ARG A 20 -15.02 12.67 3.39
CA ARG A 20 -16.25 12.20 2.75
C ARG A 20 -15.97 11.03 1.82
N ALA A 21 -15.01 11.19 0.92
CA ALA A 21 -14.66 10.17 -0.07
C ALA A 21 -14.13 8.90 0.60
N TRP A 22 -13.21 9.03 1.56
CA TRP A 22 -12.65 7.94 2.34
C TRP A 22 -13.74 7.14 3.09
N ARG A 23 -14.65 7.82 3.80
CA ARG A 23 -15.74 7.15 4.53
C ARG A 23 -16.71 6.46 3.58
N SER A 24 -16.99 7.06 2.44
CA SER A 24 -17.88 6.47 1.42
C SER A 24 -17.27 5.19 0.85
N ALA A 25 -16.00 5.24 0.44
CA ALA A 25 -15.27 4.10 -0.08
C ALA A 25 -15.18 2.98 0.97
N ARG A 26 -14.75 3.29 2.20
CA ARG A 26 -14.68 2.30 3.30
C ARG A 26 -16.02 1.66 3.61
N ARG A 27 -17.11 2.43 3.64
CA ARG A 27 -18.45 1.89 3.91
C ARG A 27 -18.92 0.93 2.83
N ARG A 28 -18.79 1.31 1.54
CA ARG A 28 -19.20 0.45 0.42
C ARG A 28 -18.37 -0.83 0.33
N ASN A 29 -17.11 -0.76 0.71
CA ASN A 29 -16.17 -1.88 0.62
C ASN A 29 -16.00 -2.64 1.94
N ALA A 30 -16.80 -2.35 2.98
CA ALA A 30 -16.58 -2.89 4.33
C ALA A 30 -16.52 -4.43 4.35
N LEU A 31 -17.50 -5.09 3.73
CA LEU A 31 -17.54 -6.56 3.66
C LEU A 31 -16.42 -7.14 2.79
N TRP A 32 -16.05 -6.45 1.72
CA TRP A 32 -14.99 -6.90 0.81
C TRP A 32 -13.60 -6.79 1.45
N LEU A 33 -13.38 -5.74 2.25
CA LEU A 33 -12.10 -5.46 2.91
C LEU A 33 -11.96 -6.15 4.27
N ALA A 34 -13.05 -6.53 4.93
CA ALA A 34 -13.05 -7.08 6.30
C ALA A 34 -12.02 -8.21 6.51
N ARG A 35 -11.95 -9.15 5.56
CA ARG A 35 -11.03 -10.30 5.61
C ARG A 35 -9.55 -9.97 5.33
N TRP A 36 -9.25 -8.73 4.91
CA TRP A 36 -7.91 -8.29 4.51
C TRP A 36 -7.36 -7.17 5.40
N ASP A 37 -8.22 -6.29 5.91
CA ASP A 37 -7.82 -5.19 6.78
C ASP A 37 -7.28 -5.73 8.11
N ALA A 38 -6.06 -5.32 8.47
CA ALA A 38 -5.54 -5.54 9.81
C ALA A 38 -6.57 -5.09 10.85
N THR A 39 -6.75 -5.89 11.89
CA THR A 39 -7.61 -5.61 13.05
C THR A 39 -6.72 -5.42 14.28
N ALA A 40 -7.22 -4.72 15.30
CA ALA A 40 -6.49 -4.62 16.56
C ALA A 40 -6.75 -5.89 17.38
N PRO A 41 -5.73 -6.59 17.89
CA PRO A 41 -5.94 -7.74 18.76
C PRO A 41 -6.57 -7.30 20.10
N PRO A 42 -7.17 -8.23 20.86
CA PRO A 42 -7.69 -7.95 22.19
C PRO A 42 -6.64 -7.25 23.07
N GLY A 43 -7.02 -6.15 23.72
CA GLY A 43 -6.13 -5.35 24.59
C GLY A 43 -5.24 -4.33 23.88
N ALA A 44 -5.27 -4.25 22.55
CA ALA A 44 -4.53 -3.20 21.83
C ALA A 44 -5.18 -1.82 21.97
N ASP A 45 -4.37 -0.77 21.78
CA ASP A 45 -4.81 0.62 21.83
C ASP A 45 -6.03 0.88 20.93
N ALA A 46 -6.93 1.71 21.44
CA ALA A 46 -8.10 2.13 20.70
C ALA A 46 -7.72 2.79 19.36
N ARG A 47 -8.39 2.38 18.29
CA ARG A 47 -8.29 3.07 16.99
C ARG A 47 -8.76 4.51 17.14
N PRO A 48 -8.23 5.46 16.34
CA PRO A 48 -8.69 6.84 16.40
C PRO A 48 -10.20 6.91 16.21
N MET A 49 -10.89 7.53 17.16
CA MET A 49 -12.37 7.62 17.16
C MET A 49 -12.93 8.47 16.02
N SER A 50 -12.09 9.26 15.32
CA SER A 50 -12.53 10.08 14.18
C SER A 50 -11.50 10.14 13.05
N PHE A 51 -11.97 10.37 11.83
CA PHE A 51 -11.12 10.60 10.66
C PHE A 51 -10.17 11.79 10.86
N ARG A 52 -10.62 12.84 11.55
CA ARG A 52 -9.76 14.00 11.89
C ARG A 52 -8.59 13.58 12.79
N ALA A 53 -8.86 12.78 13.82
CA ALA A 53 -7.82 12.25 14.70
C ALA A 53 -6.85 11.33 13.94
N LEU A 54 -7.36 10.47 13.06
CA LEU A 54 -6.56 9.62 12.17
C LEU A 54 -5.59 10.45 11.32
N VAL A 55 -6.08 11.46 10.58
CA VAL A 55 -5.25 12.31 9.72
C VAL A 55 -4.22 13.09 10.54
N LYS A 56 -4.58 13.63 11.71
CA LYS A 56 -3.63 14.33 12.59
C LYS A 56 -2.50 13.39 13.04
N ARG A 57 -2.83 12.16 13.46
CA ARG A 57 -1.84 11.15 13.85
C ARG A 57 -0.92 10.80 12.69
N LEU A 58 -1.50 10.45 11.53
CA LEU A 58 -0.75 10.10 10.33
C LEU A 58 0.19 11.22 9.86
N ARG A 59 -0.26 12.48 9.90
CA ARG A 59 0.59 13.64 9.59
C ARG A 59 1.71 13.85 10.61
N LYS A 60 1.48 13.58 11.89
CA LYS A 60 2.53 13.63 12.91
C LYS A 60 3.59 12.57 12.63
N SER A 61 3.18 11.33 12.44
CA SER A 61 4.07 10.20 12.13
C SER A 61 4.83 10.41 10.81
N ALA A 62 4.20 10.99 9.79
CA ALA A 62 4.86 11.33 8.53
C ALA A 62 5.95 12.38 8.68
N ARG A 63 5.73 13.42 9.49
CA ARG A 63 6.78 14.41 9.82
C ARG A 63 7.94 13.80 10.61
N GLN A 64 7.67 12.74 11.37
CA GLN A 64 8.68 11.97 12.10
C GLN A 64 9.37 10.93 11.21
N GLY A 65 8.94 10.77 9.95
CA GLY A 65 9.51 9.80 9.02
C GLY A 65 9.22 8.35 9.39
N THR A 66 8.16 8.08 10.16
CA THR A 66 7.80 6.71 10.60
C THR A 66 6.69 6.07 9.76
N THR A 67 5.99 6.86 8.94
CA THR A 67 4.98 6.38 7.97
C THR A 67 4.83 7.37 6.83
N TYR A 68 4.44 6.91 5.64
CA TYR A 68 3.99 7.78 4.54
C TYR A 68 2.59 7.36 4.07
N PRO A 69 1.53 8.13 4.44
CA PRO A 69 0.14 7.79 4.17
C PRO A 69 -0.36 8.45 2.88
N PHE A 70 -0.32 7.71 1.76
CA PHE A 70 -0.76 8.19 0.46
C PHE A 70 -2.23 7.84 0.19
N VAL A 71 -2.96 8.82 -0.35
CA VAL A 71 -4.20 8.61 -1.08
C VAL A 71 -3.86 8.24 -2.51
N VAL A 72 -4.57 7.26 -3.05
CA VAL A 72 -4.56 6.93 -4.47
C VAL A 72 -5.75 7.61 -5.13
N GLU A 73 -5.49 8.36 -6.18
CA GLU A 73 -6.51 8.94 -7.05
C GLU A 73 -6.44 8.34 -8.44
N VAL A 74 -7.60 8.16 -9.06
CA VAL A 74 -7.77 7.80 -10.48
C VAL A 74 -8.60 8.90 -11.12
N ASP A 75 -8.01 9.62 -12.07
CA ASP A 75 -8.65 10.75 -12.74
C ASP A 75 -9.24 11.78 -11.75
N GLY A 76 -8.48 12.06 -10.67
CA GLY A 76 -8.87 12.97 -9.60
C GLY A 76 -9.90 12.44 -8.61
N ARG A 77 -10.39 11.20 -8.78
CA ARG A 77 -11.32 10.54 -7.85
C ARG A 77 -10.55 9.71 -6.84
N PHE A 78 -10.92 9.80 -5.56
CA PHE A 78 -10.39 8.93 -4.51
C PHE A 78 -10.64 7.46 -4.87
N ALA A 79 -9.58 6.67 -4.99
CA ALA A 79 -9.63 5.27 -5.38
C ALA A 79 -9.15 4.34 -4.27
N GLY A 80 -8.35 4.80 -3.30
CA GLY A 80 -7.81 3.94 -2.25
C GLY A 80 -6.67 4.59 -1.49
N GLN A 81 -5.84 3.76 -0.87
CA GLN A 81 -4.64 4.21 -0.16
C GLN A 81 -3.48 3.24 -0.32
N VAL A 82 -2.28 3.79 -0.36
CA VAL A 82 -1.02 3.05 -0.15
C VAL A 82 -0.33 3.69 1.05
N SER A 83 0.08 2.88 2.02
CA SER A 83 0.74 3.35 3.23
C SER A 83 2.09 2.67 3.36
N VAL A 84 3.13 3.47 3.53
CA VAL A 84 4.44 3.02 3.99
C VAL A 84 4.40 3.05 5.51
N ASN A 85 4.68 1.94 6.16
CA ASN A 85 4.65 1.77 7.62
C ASN A 85 5.97 1.20 8.11
N ASN A 86 6.16 1.19 9.43
CA ASN A 86 7.33 0.59 10.09
C ASN A 86 8.65 1.07 9.48
N ILE A 87 8.74 2.38 9.19
CA ILE A 87 9.97 2.94 8.61
C ILE A 87 11.07 2.90 9.67
N VAL A 88 12.11 2.11 9.40
CA VAL A 88 13.32 1.97 10.22
C VAL A 88 14.48 2.64 9.50
N ARG A 89 15.18 3.53 10.20
CA ARG A 89 16.36 4.27 9.70
C ARG A 89 17.66 3.61 10.17
N GLY A 90 18.80 4.25 9.91
CA GLY A 90 20.12 3.73 10.33
C GLY A 90 20.54 2.56 9.45
N SER A 91 21.07 1.49 10.05
CA SER A 91 21.64 0.37 9.29
C SER A 91 20.62 -0.46 8.50
N ALA A 92 19.32 -0.38 8.82
CA ALA A 92 18.29 -1.15 8.14
C ALA A 92 17.73 -0.45 6.89
N GLN A 93 17.46 0.86 6.96
CA GLN A 93 16.78 1.64 5.92
C GLN A 93 15.59 0.90 5.26
N PHE A 94 14.64 0.49 6.09
CA PHE A 94 13.60 -0.46 5.73
C PHE A 94 12.20 0.12 5.96
N ALA A 95 11.21 -0.33 5.18
CA ALA A 95 9.80 -0.13 5.50
C ALA A 95 8.90 -1.23 4.92
N SER A 96 7.68 -1.35 5.47
CA SER A 96 6.63 -2.20 4.92
C SER A 96 5.58 -1.37 4.17
N VAL A 97 5.07 -1.89 3.06
CA VAL A 97 4.01 -1.28 2.26
C VAL A 97 2.73 -2.10 2.37
N GLY A 98 1.64 -1.41 2.69
CA GLY A 98 0.29 -1.96 2.70
C GLY A 98 -0.68 -1.06 1.92
N TYR A 99 -1.74 -1.63 1.37
CA TYR A 99 -2.67 -0.90 0.53
C TYR A 99 -4.08 -1.48 0.56
N TRP A 100 -5.04 -0.67 0.14
CA TRP A 100 -6.39 -1.07 -0.19
C TRP A 100 -6.92 -0.19 -1.31
N ILE A 101 -7.88 -0.70 -2.06
CA ILE A 101 -8.55 0.00 -3.15
C ILE A 101 -10.07 -0.07 -2.94
N ASP A 102 -10.81 0.88 -3.50
CA ASP A 102 -12.25 0.77 -3.68
C ASP A 102 -12.51 -0.21 -4.85
N GLN A 103 -13.40 -1.17 -4.67
CA GLN A 103 -13.69 -2.24 -5.63
C GLN A 103 -14.05 -1.71 -7.02
N GLU A 104 -14.63 -0.50 -7.12
CA GLU A 104 -14.91 0.19 -8.39
C GLU A 104 -13.66 0.36 -9.27
N PHE A 105 -12.47 0.47 -8.67
CA PHE A 105 -11.19 0.66 -9.36
C PHE A 105 -10.31 -0.60 -9.38
N ALA A 106 -10.76 -1.69 -8.75
CA ALA A 106 -10.02 -2.94 -8.70
C ALA A 106 -9.87 -3.57 -10.11
N GLY A 107 -8.82 -4.36 -10.32
CA GLY A 107 -8.57 -5.05 -11.60
C GLY A 107 -8.06 -4.16 -12.74
N ARG A 108 -7.97 -2.83 -12.55
CA ARG A 108 -7.56 -1.85 -13.57
C ARG A 108 -6.08 -1.46 -13.54
N GLY A 109 -5.22 -2.24 -12.89
CA GLY A 109 -3.78 -1.93 -12.78
C GLY A 109 -3.41 -0.76 -11.84
N VAL A 110 -4.39 -0.17 -11.15
CA VAL A 110 -4.21 1.01 -10.28
C VAL A 110 -3.26 0.75 -9.12
N ILE A 111 -3.45 -0.34 -8.36
CA ILE A 111 -2.60 -0.66 -7.21
C ILE A 111 -1.16 -1.00 -7.61
N PRO A 112 -0.90 -1.85 -8.62
CA PRO A 112 0.47 -2.06 -9.12
C PRO A 112 1.18 -0.74 -9.42
N ARG A 113 0.56 0.16 -10.19
CA ARG A 113 1.15 1.47 -10.50
C ARG A 113 1.38 2.32 -9.25
N ALA A 114 0.39 2.39 -8.37
CA ALA A 114 0.50 3.15 -7.11
C ALA A 114 1.60 2.61 -6.18
N VAL A 115 1.73 1.29 -6.06
CA VAL A 115 2.78 0.65 -5.23
C VAL A 115 4.15 0.88 -5.85
N ALA A 116 4.30 0.75 -7.18
CA ALA A 116 5.55 1.06 -7.87
C ALA A 116 6.00 2.51 -7.63
N MET A 117 5.10 3.47 -7.77
CA MET A 117 5.36 4.89 -7.47
C MET A 117 5.78 5.12 -6.01
N VAL A 118 5.15 4.41 -5.05
CA VAL A 118 5.53 4.51 -3.63
C VAL A 118 6.90 3.92 -3.37
N ILE A 119 7.23 2.75 -3.94
CA ILE A 119 8.55 2.14 -3.83
C ILE A 119 9.62 3.08 -4.39
N ASP A 120 9.37 3.69 -5.54
CA ASP A 120 10.28 4.66 -6.14
C ASP A 120 10.47 5.89 -5.24
N HIS A 121 9.38 6.43 -4.69
CA HIS A 121 9.50 7.50 -3.71
C HIS A 121 10.34 7.09 -2.50
N CYS A 122 10.15 5.87 -1.98
CA CYS A 122 10.92 5.33 -0.87
C CYS A 122 12.42 5.26 -1.18
N PHE A 123 12.79 4.77 -2.36
CA PHE A 123 14.18 4.61 -2.78
C PHE A 123 14.85 5.93 -3.15
N PHE A 124 14.22 6.73 -4.01
CA PHE A 124 14.88 7.90 -4.63
C PHE A 124 14.67 9.19 -3.86
N THR A 125 13.58 9.32 -3.10
CA THR A 125 13.30 10.55 -2.34
C THR A 125 13.51 10.35 -0.85
N ALA A 126 12.99 9.27 -0.28
CA ALA A 126 13.07 9.05 1.17
C ALA A 126 14.36 8.35 1.62
N GLY A 127 15.20 7.86 0.69
CA GLY A 127 16.50 7.24 0.98
C GLY A 127 16.40 5.92 1.74
N LEU A 128 15.34 5.15 1.51
CA LEU A 128 15.24 3.77 2.01
C LEU A 128 15.98 2.81 1.07
N HIS A 129 16.42 1.70 1.63
CA HIS A 129 17.15 0.64 0.93
C HIS A 129 16.22 -0.52 0.54
N ARG A 130 15.29 -0.89 1.42
CA ARG A 130 14.47 -2.09 1.29
C ARG A 130 13.00 -1.81 1.56
N ILE A 131 12.14 -2.38 0.72
CA ILE A 131 10.70 -2.40 0.91
C ILE A 131 10.18 -3.83 0.98
N GLU A 132 9.34 -4.10 1.97
CA GLU A 132 8.60 -5.36 2.07
C GLU A 132 7.09 -5.18 1.88
N ILE A 133 6.47 -6.20 1.32
CA ILE A 133 5.01 -6.33 1.20
C ILE A 133 4.66 -7.69 1.75
N CYS A 134 3.90 -7.72 2.85
CA CYS A 134 3.42 -8.96 3.46
C CYS A 134 1.98 -9.20 3.02
N ILE A 135 1.71 -10.38 2.46
CA ILE A 135 0.43 -10.69 1.82
C ILE A 135 -0.09 -12.01 2.37
N ARG A 136 -1.35 -12.03 2.79
CA ARG A 136 -2.05 -13.28 3.13
C ARG A 136 -2.00 -14.26 1.95
N PRO A 137 -1.68 -15.55 2.15
CA PRO A 137 -1.60 -16.54 1.07
C PRO A 137 -2.87 -16.62 0.22
N GLU A 138 -4.05 -16.39 0.81
CA GLU A 138 -5.34 -16.48 0.11
C GLU A 138 -5.68 -15.21 -0.72
N ASN A 139 -4.92 -14.13 -0.57
CA ASN A 139 -5.22 -12.84 -1.23
C ASN A 139 -4.64 -12.79 -2.65
N THR A 140 -5.25 -13.53 -3.57
CA THR A 140 -4.83 -13.63 -4.97
C THR A 140 -4.73 -12.28 -5.68
N ASN A 141 -5.58 -11.31 -5.32
CA ASN A 141 -5.54 -9.95 -5.89
C ASN A 141 -4.24 -9.21 -5.52
N SER A 142 -3.81 -9.32 -4.26
CA SER A 142 -2.57 -8.68 -3.81
C SER A 142 -1.34 -9.46 -4.27
N LEU A 143 -1.42 -10.78 -4.37
CA LEU A 143 -0.34 -11.60 -4.96
C LEU A 143 -0.07 -11.22 -6.42
N ARG A 144 -1.12 -10.95 -7.21
CA ARG A 144 -0.96 -10.41 -8.58
C ARG A 144 -0.29 -9.04 -8.64
N VAL A 145 -0.31 -8.26 -7.56
CA VAL A 145 0.40 -6.97 -7.51
C VAL A 145 1.91 -7.21 -7.47
N VAL A 146 2.39 -8.02 -6.54
CA VAL A 146 3.83 -8.31 -6.42
C VAL A 146 4.36 -9.07 -7.64
N GLU A 147 3.55 -9.93 -8.25
CA GLU A 147 3.85 -10.60 -9.51
C GLU A 147 4.09 -9.58 -10.64
N LYS A 148 3.16 -8.64 -10.87
CA LYS A 148 3.30 -7.59 -11.89
C LYS A 148 4.47 -6.65 -11.66
N LEU A 149 4.88 -6.48 -10.41
CA LEU A 149 6.03 -5.65 -10.04
C LEU A 149 7.35 -6.42 -10.04
N GLU A 150 7.30 -7.72 -10.32
CA GLU A 150 8.45 -8.63 -10.28
C GLU A 150 9.17 -8.56 -8.92
N ILE A 151 8.40 -8.50 -7.84
CA ILE A 151 8.92 -8.49 -6.47
C ILE A 151 8.94 -9.94 -5.99
N ARG A 152 10.13 -10.43 -5.66
CA ARG A 152 10.32 -11.82 -5.25
C ARG A 152 9.82 -12.08 -3.84
N GLU A 153 9.32 -13.29 -3.64
CA GLU A 153 9.08 -13.82 -2.31
C GLU A 153 10.40 -14.18 -1.63
N ILE A 154 10.52 -13.85 -0.35
CA ILE A 154 11.72 -14.08 0.46
C ILE A 154 11.44 -14.89 1.72
N GLY A 155 10.17 -15.18 2.03
CA GLY A 155 9.83 -16.00 3.18
C GLY A 155 8.34 -16.08 3.49
N TYR A 156 8.05 -16.83 4.54
CA TYR A 156 6.71 -17.05 5.09
C TYR A 156 6.73 -16.76 6.59
N ALA A 157 5.74 -16.01 7.08
CA ALA A 157 5.58 -15.71 8.48
C ALA A 157 4.24 -16.27 8.99
N PRO A 158 4.25 -17.37 9.76
CA PRO A 158 3.05 -17.86 10.42
C PRO A 158 2.59 -16.88 11.51
N LEU A 159 1.27 -16.75 11.68
CA LEU A 159 0.62 -15.93 12.71
C LEU A 159 1.12 -14.46 12.74
N PHE A 160 1.39 -13.89 11.57
CA PHE A 160 2.09 -12.62 11.41
C PHE A 160 1.26 -11.38 11.80
N LEU A 161 0.00 -11.29 11.36
CA LEU A 161 -0.88 -10.14 11.64
C LEU A 161 -2.26 -10.58 12.09
N HIS A 162 -2.81 -9.84 13.06
CA HIS A 162 -4.17 -10.02 13.52
C HIS A 162 -5.17 -9.44 12.50
N ILE A 163 -5.93 -10.30 11.84
CA ILE A 163 -6.91 -9.94 10.80
C ILE A 163 -8.19 -10.74 11.05
N ASP A 164 -9.32 -10.04 11.05
CA ASP A 164 -10.64 -10.65 11.17
C ASP A 164 -10.75 -11.59 12.38
N GLY A 165 -10.30 -11.12 13.54
CA GLY A 165 -10.40 -11.82 14.82
C GLY A 165 -9.31 -12.84 15.13
N GLU A 166 -8.40 -13.13 14.19
CA GLU A 166 -7.40 -14.19 14.34
C GLU A 166 -6.02 -13.75 13.84
N TRP A 167 -4.96 -14.37 14.34
CA TRP A 167 -3.61 -14.21 13.77
C TRP A 167 -3.53 -14.99 12.46
N ARG A 168 -3.11 -14.30 11.39
CA ARG A 168 -3.07 -14.85 10.03
C ARG A 168 -1.66 -14.89 9.49
N ASP A 169 -1.38 -15.95 8.75
CA ASP A 169 -0.11 -16.17 8.07
C ASP A 169 0.06 -15.22 6.88
N HIS A 170 1.31 -14.91 6.56
CA HIS A 170 1.67 -14.02 5.44
C HIS A 170 2.89 -14.55 4.68
N ARG A 171 2.83 -14.44 3.36
CA ARG A 171 4.00 -14.50 2.47
C ARG A 171 4.68 -13.13 2.47
N ILE A 172 6.01 -13.11 2.49
CA ILE A 172 6.82 -11.89 2.54
C ILE A 172 7.48 -11.71 1.19
N PHE A 173 7.24 -10.55 0.58
CA PHE A 173 7.86 -10.13 -0.67
C PHE A 173 8.77 -8.95 -0.40
N ALA A 174 9.92 -8.88 -1.06
CA ALA A 174 10.85 -7.78 -0.86
C ALA A 174 11.55 -7.35 -2.16
N VAL A 175 11.87 -6.06 -2.21
CA VAL A 175 12.70 -5.45 -3.24
C VAL A 175 13.66 -4.46 -2.59
N THR A 176 14.90 -4.42 -3.10
CA THR A 176 15.91 -3.45 -2.69
C THR A 176 16.20 -2.42 -3.77
N ARG A 177 16.91 -1.36 -3.36
CA ARG A 177 17.36 -0.27 -4.22
C ARG A 177 18.18 -0.78 -5.42
N GLU A 178 19.04 -1.79 -5.20
CA GLU A 178 19.92 -2.39 -6.21
C GLU A 178 19.15 -3.23 -7.23
N GLU A 179 18.08 -3.90 -6.78
CA GLU A 179 17.21 -4.67 -7.68
C GLU A 179 16.42 -3.72 -8.61
N ALA A 180 16.11 -2.49 -8.15
CA ALA A 180 15.38 -1.47 -8.91
C ALA A 180 16.21 -0.19 -9.17
N PRO A 181 17.33 -0.26 -9.93
CA PRO A 181 18.26 0.87 -10.09
C PRO A 181 17.62 2.09 -10.75
N ARG A 182 16.66 1.86 -11.67
CA ARG A 182 15.89 2.90 -12.39
C ARG A 182 14.45 3.06 -11.88
N GLY A 183 14.08 2.34 -10.83
CA GLY A 183 12.74 2.33 -10.26
C GLY A 183 11.86 1.21 -10.77
N VAL A 184 10.89 0.85 -9.94
CA VAL A 184 9.88 -0.17 -10.18
C VAL A 184 8.81 0.33 -11.15
N LEU A 185 8.50 1.63 -11.19
CA LEU A 185 7.53 2.15 -12.15
C LEU A 185 8.03 2.00 -13.59
N VAL A 186 9.31 2.33 -13.83
CA VAL A 186 9.93 2.14 -15.15
C VAL A 186 9.93 0.67 -15.56
N ARG A 187 10.17 -0.24 -14.60
CA ARG A 187 10.11 -1.68 -14.84
C ARG A 187 8.68 -2.13 -15.21
N LEU A 188 7.67 -1.66 -14.48
CA LEU A 188 6.26 -1.97 -14.73
C LEU A 188 5.79 -1.48 -16.12
N ASP A 189 6.28 -0.33 -16.56
CA ASP A 189 5.94 0.27 -17.86
C ASP A 189 6.77 -0.34 -19.01
N ALA A 190 7.76 -1.19 -18.71
CA ALA A 190 8.53 -1.88 -19.73
C ALA A 190 7.66 -2.95 -20.42
N PRO A 191 7.83 -3.17 -21.74
CA PRO A 191 7.16 -4.28 -22.41
C PRO A 191 7.59 -5.60 -21.75
N ALA A 192 6.63 -6.49 -21.49
CA ALA A 192 6.92 -7.83 -21.00
C ALA A 192 7.95 -8.49 -21.94
N THR A 193 9.08 -8.90 -21.38
CA THR A 193 10.07 -9.69 -22.11
C THR A 193 9.42 -11.06 -22.32
N GLY A 194 8.98 -11.34 -23.55
CA GLY A 194 8.33 -12.60 -23.93
C GLY A 194 9.26 -13.80 -23.87
#